data_AF-A0A1B8XTI5-F1
#
_entry.id   AF-A0A1B8XTI5-F1
#
_cell.length_a   1.000
_cell.length_b   1.000
_cell.length_c   1.000
_cell.angle_alpha   90.00
_cell.angle_beta   90.00
_cell.angle_gamma   90.00
#
_symmetry.space_group_name_H-M   'P 1'
#
loop_
_entity.id
_entity.type
_entity.pdbx_description
1 polymer ?
#
loop_
_entity_poly.entity_id
_entity_poly.type
_entity_poly.pdbx_seq_one_letter_code
_entity_poly.pdbx_strand_id
1 'polypeptide(L)'
;VIEYQNLRFPVNLSNPHAVASVLNQQPGRLRAKDLREDPWDPNTRAVTRQGKEAMFEHKVQQNVMEEEANKLRWQCHLGSDPLPPKRRQDILHERELAEREFQVKKGTPVLEEEYRRVTMRVVSQRVLRATDQVPTFQPQFDLYQNNLWAIRQRALICFQQAARKVLIRCRVDRRLILLRKLVQCMRAGGAPAAPGSGEDGAAEPFPLPPALVLPFRFPPYPEEQDWEWKLKGQYTFYQSTEKPLIMSFIGR
;
A
#
# COMPACT_ATOMS: atom_id res chain seq x y z
N VAL A 1 72.98 38.03 -46.14
CA VAL A 1 71.76 38.74 -45.69
C VAL A 1 72.23 40.00 -45.00
N ILE A 2 71.70 41.16 -45.37
CA ILE A 2 72.05 42.44 -44.73
C ILE A 2 70.93 42.73 -43.72
N GLU A 3 71.28 42.96 -42.47
CA GLU A 3 70.31 43.36 -41.44
C GLU A 3 70.37 44.88 -41.25
N TYR A 4 69.24 45.56 -41.44
CA TYR A 4 69.12 47.00 -41.24
C TYR A 4 67.79 47.31 -40.54
N GLN A 5 67.84 48.04 -39.43
CA GLN A 5 66.65 48.40 -38.61
C GLN A 5 65.74 47.20 -38.25
N ASN A 6 66.32 46.07 -37.82
CA ASN A 6 65.62 44.81 -37.52
C ASN A 6 64.86 44.17 -38.70
N LEU A 7 65.14 44.61 -39.94
CA LEU A 7 64.65 44.01 -41.17
C LEU A 7 65.79 43.25 -41.87
N ARG A 8 65.46 42.08 -42.41
CA ARG A 8 66.39 41.22 -43.14
C ARG A 8 66.24 41.45 -44.63
N PHE A 9 67.30 41.96 -45.25
CA PHE A 9 67.37 42.20 -46.68
C PHE A 9 68.09 41.03 -47.38
N PRO A 10 67.46 40.40 -48.38
CA PRO A 10 68.12 39.45 -49.25
C PRO A 10 69.17 40.16 -50.14
N VAL A 11 70.20 39.42 -50.55
CA VAL A 11 71.35 39.98 -51.29
C VAL A 11 70.93 40.55 -52.65
N ASN A 12 69.88 40.00 -53.26
CA ASN A 12 69.34 40.45 -54.54
C ASN A 12 67.86 40.86 -54.38
N LEU A 13 67.56 42.14 -54.65
CA LEU A 13 66.19 42.71 -54.62
C LEU A 13 65.53 42.80 -56.00
N SER A 14 66.16 42.23 -57.04
CA SER A 14 65.65 42.27 -58.42
C SER A 14 64.35 41.46 -58.62
N ASN A 15 64.07 40.49 -57.75
CA ASN A 15 62.87 39.66 -57.83
C ASN A 15 61.69 40.29 -57.04
N PRO A 16 60.49 40.45 -57.63
CA PRO A 16 59.29 40.90 -56.92
C PRO A 16 58.99 40.10 -55.64
N HIS A 17 59.31 38.80 -55.62
CA HIS A 17 59.17 37.97 -54.43
C HIS A 17 60.11 38.41 -53.30
N ALA A 18 61.36 38.78 -53.63
CA ALA A 18 62.32 39.30 -52.67
C ALA A 18 61.83 40.64 -52.08
N VAL A 19 61.30 41.53 -52.93
CA VAL A 19 60.70 42.80 -52.49
C VAL A 19 59.50 42.58 -51.58
N ALA A 20 58.54 41.75 -51.99
CA ALA A 20 57.36 41.42 -51.18
C ALA A 20 57.76 40.79 -49.84
N SER A 21 58.78 39.94 -49.83
CA SER A 21 59.30 39.35 -48.60
C SER A 21 59.89 40.37 -47.64
N VAL A 22 60.40 41.52 -48.11
CA VAL A 22 60.89 42.60 -47.25
C VAL A 22 59.73 43.47 -46.77
N LEU A 23 58.80 43.83 -47.65
CA LEU A 23 57.64 44.67 -47.31
C LEU A 23 56.69 43.99 -46.29
N ASN A 24 56.59 42.67 -46.34
CA ASN A 24 55.76 41.90 -45.40
C ASN A 24 56.44 41.65 -44.04
N GLN A 25 57.67 42.15 -43.82
CA GLN A 25 58.32 42.08 -42.51
C GLN A 25 57.77 43.17 -41.59
N GLN A 26 57.39 42.80 -40.38
CA GLN A 26 57.07 43.75 -39.32
C GLN A 26 58.28 43.82 -38.38
N PRO A 27 58.87 45.01 -38.14
CA PRO A 27 60.02 45.14 -37.26
C PRO A 27 59.65 44.64 -35.85
N GLY A 28 60.41 43.67 -35.35
CA GLY A 28 60.18 43.07 -34.02
C GLY A 28 59.22 41.86 -33.97
N ARG A 29 58.61 41.44 -35.09
CA ARG A 29 57.79 40.22 -35.17
C ARG A 29 58.45 39.13 -36.01
N LEU A 30 58.57 37.93 -35.43
CA LEU A 30 59.05 36.74 -36.14
C LEU A 30 57.95 36.16 -37.04
N ARG A 31 58.32 35.52 -38.16
CA ARG A 31 57.34 34.89 -39.05
C ARG A 31 56.94 33.52 -38.52
N ALA A 32 55.73 33.07 -38.86
CA ALA A 32 55.26 31.72 -38.56
C ALA A 32 56.20 30.60 -39.07
N LYS A 33 56.98 30.85 -40.12
CA LYS A 33 58.02 29.92 -40.62
C LYS A 33 59.20 29.79 -39.65
N ASP A 34 59.58 30.89 -39.00
CA ASP A 34 60.68 30.95 -38.03
C ASP A 34 60.24 30.42 -36.65
N LEU A 35 58.92 30.34 -36.40
CA LEU A 35 58.31 29.77 -35.17
C LEU A 35 58.07 28.26 -35.26
N ARG A 36 58.32 27.64 -36.43
CA ARG A 36 58.13 26.20 -36.67
C ARG A 36 59.31 25.36 -36.18
N GLU A 37 60.42 26.00 -35.83
CA GLU A 37 61.57 25.33 -35.21
C GLU A 37 61.23 24.95 -33.76
N ASP A 38 61.30 23.64 -33.45
CA ASP A 38 60.91 23.13 -32.14
C ASP A 38 61.82 23.70 -31.03
N PRO A 39 61.27 24.41 -30.02
CA PRO A 39 62.08 25.01 -28.95
C PRO A 39 62.74 23.96 -28.03
N TRP A 40 62.47 22.67 -28.24
CA TRP A 40 63.04 21.56 -27.48
C TRP A 40 64.28 20.93 -28.14
N ASP A 41 64.66 21.37 -29.34
CA ASP A 41 65.90 20.92 -29.97
C ASP A 41 67.09 21.66 -29.31
N PRO A 42 68.01 20.96 -28.62
CA PRO A 42 69.10 21.58 -27.85
C PRO A 42 70.11 22.36 -28.70
N ASN A 43 70.02 22.27 -30.03
CA ASN A 43 70.85 23.03 -30.97
C ASN A 43 70.21 24.37 -31.43
N THR A 44 68.98 24.66 -30.99
CA THR A 44 68.25 25.87 -31.39
C THR A 44 68.75 27.06 -30.59
N ARG A 45 69.08 28.16 -31.28
CA ARG A 45 69.57 29.41 -30.67
C ARG A 45 68.66 29.83 -29.50
N ALA A 46 69.28 30.30 -28.42
CA ALA A 46 68.60 30.83 -27.24
C ALA A 46 67.41 31.73 -27.65
N VAL A 47 66.20 31.25 -27.38
CA VAL A 47 64.97 31.91 -27.81
C VAL A 47 64.93 33.31 -27.21
N THR A 48 65.03 34.33 -28.06
CA THR A 48 64.94 35.73 -27.66
C THR A 48 63.56 36.02 -27.07
N ARG A 49 63.45 37.06 -26.22
CA ARG A 49 62.15 37.46 -25.63
C ARG A 49 61.05 37.61 -26.69
N GLN A 50 61.40 38.18 -27.84
CA GLN A 50 60.52 38.35 -28.99
C GLN A 50 60.07 37.01 -29.59
N GLY A 51 60.93 35.98 -29.57
CA GLY A 51 60.55 34.63 -30.00
C GLY A 51 59.55 33.96 -29.07
N LYS A 52 59.71 34.13 -27.76
CA LYS A 52 58.76 33.61 -26.77
C LYS A 52 57.39 34.29 -26.90
N GLU A 53 57.38 35.60 -27.11
CA GLU A 53 56.16 36.39 -27.30
C GLU A 53 55.42 35.99 -28.58
N ALA A 54 56.15 35.82 -29.70
CA ALA A 54 55.56 35.39 -30.96
C ALA A 54 55.01 33.95 -30.92
N MET A 55 55.69 33.01 -30.24
CA MET A 55 55.16 31.66 -30.02
C MET A 55 53.90 31.68 -29.15
N PHE A 56 53.87 32.52 -28.13
CA PHE A 56 52.71 32.70 -27.28
C PHE A 56 51.52 33.25 -28.07
N GLU A 57 51.70 34.34 -28.83
CA GLU A 57 50.66 34.91 -29.70
C GLU A 57 50.11 33.86 -30.68
N HIS A 58 50.98 33.08 -31.32
CA HIS A 58 50.58 32.00 -32.23
C HIS A 58 49.76 30.91 -31.52
N LYS A 59 50.18 30.49 -30.32
CA LYS A 59 49.45 29.47 -29.55
C LYS A 59 48.10 29.97 -29.07
N VAL A 60 48.01 31.24 -28.68
CA VAL A 60 46.75 31.89 -28.32
C VAL A 60 45.80 31.91 -29.52
N GLN A 61 46.28 32.30 -30.71
CA GLN A 61 45.47 32.29 -31.93
C GLN A 61 45.00 30.88 -32.29
N GLN A 62 45.86 29.88 -32.16
CA GLN A 62 45.50 28.48 -32.37
C GLN A 62 44.38 28.05 -31.41
N ASN A 63 44.53 28.34 -30.11
CA ASN A 63 43.53 28.01 -29.10
C ASN A 63 42.18 28.71 -29.39
N VAL A 64 42.20 29.98 -29.81
CA VAL A 64 40.98 30.73 -30.17
C VAL A 64 40.27 30.07 -31.35
N MET A 65 40.98 29.67 -32.40
CA MET A 65 40.38 28.96 -33.54
C MET A 65 39.82 27.58 -33.14
N GLU A 66 40.53 26.85 -32.27
CA GLU A 66 40.06 25.55 -31.75
C GLU A 66 38.83 25.70 -30.84
N GLU A 67 38.78 26.73 -30.01
CA GLU A 67 37.60 27.08 -29.21
C GLU A 67 36.42 27.47 -30.10
N GLU A 68 36.64 28.30 -31.12
CA GLU A 68 35.61 28.67 -32.09
C GLU A 68 35.02 27.46 -32.82
N ALA A 69 35.86 26.50 -33.20
CA ALA A 69 35.40 25.23 -33.77
C ALA A 69 34.66 24.35 -32.75
N ASN A 70 35.05 24.37 -31.46
CA ASN A 70 34.42 23.58 -30.40
C ASN A 70 33.11 24.18 -29.86
N LYS A 71 32.77 25.44 -30.17
CA LYS A 71 31.51 26.08 -29.74
C LYS A 71 30.27 25.25 -30.09
N LEU A 72 30.26 24.54 -31.23
CA LEU A 72 29.17 23.65 -31.65
C LEU A 72 29.07 22.36 -30.81
N ARG A 73 30.19 21.84 -30.30
CA ARG A 73 30.22 20.62 -29.46
C ARG A 73 29.73 20.88 -28.05
N TRP A 74 29.87 22.11 -27.55
CA TRP A 74 29.39 22.53 -26.22
C TRP A 74 27.98 23.10 -26.23
N GLN A 75 27.35 23.19 -27.41
CA GLN A 75 25.92 23.48 -27.50
C GLN A 75 25.12 22.24 -27.06
N CYS A 76 24.80 22.20 -25.77
CA CYS A 76 23.79 21.29 -25.24
C CYS A 76 22.44 21.63 -25.88
N HIS A 77 21.89 20.72 -26.67
CA HIS A 77 20.58 20.89 -27.27
C HIS A 77 19.51 20.71 -26.19
N LEU A 78 19.12 21.80 -25.54
CA LEU A 78 18.00 21.81 -24.61
C LEU A 78 16.74 21.36 -25.36
N GLY A 79 16.18 20.22 -24.97
CA GLY A 79 14.94 19.68 -25.53
C GLY A 79 15.08 18.74 -26.74
N SER A 80 16.29 18.40 -27.19
CA SER A 80 16.49 17.43 -28.29
C SER A 80 16.70 15.98 -27.85
N ASP A 81 16.39 15.65 -26.60
CA ASP A 81 16.43 14.26 -26.13
C ASP A 81 15.00 13.77 -25.87
N PRO A 82 14.23 13.46 -26.92
CA PRO A 82 12.95 12.79 -26.74
C PRO A 82 13.26 11.43 -26.13
N LEU A 83 12.91 11.24 -24.85
CA LEU A 83 13.03 9.97 -24.16
C LEU A 83 12.68 8.83 -25.15
N PRO A 84 13.64 7.94 -25.47
CA PRO A 84 13.41 6.94 -26.49
C PRO A 84 12.20 6.10 -26.09
N PRO A 85 11.38 5.65 -27.05
CA PRO A 85 10.11 4.98 -26.74
C PRO A 85 10.30 3.77 -25.82
N LYS A 86 11.42 3.04 -25.94
CA LYS A 86 11.82 1.96 -25.03
C LYS A 86 11.95 2.45 -23.59
N ARG A 87 12.75 3.49 -23.36
CA ARG A 87 12.94 4.08 -22.02
C ARG A 87 11.63 4.60 -21.42
N ARG A 88 10.70 5.10 -22.24
CA ARG A 88 9.35 5.47 -21.76
C ARG A 88 8.56 4.25 -21.29
N GLN A 89 8.62 3.14 -22.03
CA GLN A 89 7.97 1.88 -21.62
C GLN A 89 8.59 1.32 -20.34
N ASP A 90 9.92 1.35 -20.22
CA ASP A 90 10.64 0.90 -19.04
C ASP A 90 10.22 1.70 -17.79
N ILE A 91 10.14 3.04 -17.91
CA ILE A 91 9.67 3.91 -16.82
C ILE A 91 8.23 3.59 -16.41
N LEU A 92 7.35 3.31 -17.37
CA LEU A 92 5.96 2.95 -17.07
C LEU A 92 5.88 1.61 -16.35
N HIS A 93 6.64 0.62 -16.81
CA HIS A 93 6.71 -0.70 -16.20
C HIS A 93 7.27 -0.64 -14.78
N GLU A 94 8.35 0.11 -14.55
CA GLU A 94 8.92 0.34 -13.22
C GLU A 94 7.92 1.00 -12.27
N ARG A 95 7.16 1.99 -12.75
CA ARG A 95 6.12 2.65 -11.95
C ARG A 95 5.00 1.69 -11.57
N GLU A 96 4.57 0.86 -12.50
CA GLU A 96 3.52 -0.14 -12.25
C GLU A 96 3.98 -1.18 -11.21
N LEU A 97 5.22 -1.65 -11.31
CA LEU A 97 5.81 -2.55 -10.31
C LEU A 97 5.89 -1.89 -8.93
N ALA A 98 6.40 -0.65 -8.87
CA ALA A 98 6.51 0.10 -7.62
C ALA A 98 5.14 0.36 -6.97
N GLU A 99 4.12 0.63 -7.77
CA GLU A 99 2.75 0.81 -7.29
C GLU A 99 2.18 -0.49 -6.69
N ARG A 100 2.37 -1.62 -7.37
CA ARG A 100 1.97 -2.94 -6.85
C ARG A 100 2.65 -3.25 -5.52
N GLU A 101 3.96 -3.03 -5.44
CA GLU A 101 4.71 -3.21 -4.19
C GLU A 101 4.20 -2.29 -3.07
N PHE A 102 3.92 -1.03 -3.39
CA PHE A 102 3.39 -0.08 -2.43
C PHE A 102 2.01 -0.50 -1.91
N GLN A 103 1.12 -0.96 -2.79
CA GLN A 103 -0.22 -1.42 -2.41
C GLN A 103 -0.17 -2.61 -1.44
N VAL A 104 0.76 -3.56 -1.68
CA VAL A 104 1.03 -4.69 -0.79
C VAL A 104 1.56 -4.21 0.57
N LYS A 105 2.57 -3.32 0.59
CA LYS A 105 3.15 -2.77 1.83
C LYS A 105 2.13 -1.97 2.65
N LYS A 106 1.24 -1.25 1.97
CA LYS A 106 0.13 -0.52 2.60
C LYS A 106 -0.92 -1.45 3.22
N GLY A 107 -0.96 -2.72 2.81
CA GLY A 107 -1.96 -3.69 3.23
C GLY A 107 -3.31 -3.48 2.53
N THR A 108 -3.28 -2.98 1.29
CA THR A 108 -4.50 -2.81 0.49
C THR A 108 -5.06 -4.20 0.16
N PRO A 109 -6.33 -4.49 0.46
CA PRO A 109 -6.91 -5.81 0.24
C PRO A 109 -7.00 -6.12 -1.26
N VAL A 110 -6.39 -7.23 -1.70
CA VAL A 110 -6.53 -7.75 -3.06
C VAL A 110 -7.73 -8.71 -3.08
N LEU A 111 -8.77 -8.34 -3.81
CA LEU A 111 -10.09 -9.01 -3.79
C LEU A 111 -9.98 -10.55 -3.90
N GLU A 112 -9.25 -11.02 -4.91
CA GLU A 112 -9.04 -12.45 -5.18
C GLU A 112 -8.36 -13.20 -4.03
N GLU A 113 -7.43 -12.55 -3.34
CA GLU A 113 -6.72 -13.12 -2.19
C GLU A 113 -7.58 -13.08 -0.93
N GLU A 114 -8.35 -12.01 -0.73
CA GLU A 114 -9.29 -11.87 0.38
C GLU A 114 -10.36 -12.97 0.36
N TYR A 115 -10.90 -13.32 -0.81
CA TYR A 115 -11.88 -14.40 -0.93
C TYR A 115 -11.33 -15.77 -0.55
N ARG A 116 -10.01 -15.97 -0.64
CA ARG A 116 -9.34 -17.22 -0.30
C ARG A 116 -8.90 -17.28 1.16
N ARG A 117 -9.15 -16.24 1.96
CA ARG A 117 -8.71 -16.19 3.36
C ARG A 117 -9.47 -17.18 4.24
N VAL A 118 -8.71 -17.97 4.98
CA VAL A 118 -9.23 -18.93 5.97
C VAL A 118 -9.50 -18.26 7.32
N THR A 119 -8.75 -17.21 7.65
CA THR A 119 -8.84 -16.52 8.95
C THR A 119 -9.07 -15.03 8.77
N MET A 120 -9.86 -14.46 9.67
CA MET A 120 -10.12 -13.02 9.73
C MET A 120 -9.09 -12.32 10.62
N ARG A 121 -8.58 -11.18 10.15
CA ARG A 121 -7.73 -10.29 10.95
C ARG A 121 -8.37 -8.91 11.01
N VAL A 122 -8.49 -8.34 12.21
CA VAL A 122 -8.92 -6.95 12.39
C VAL A 122 -7.69 -6.05 12.30
N VAL A 123 -7.76 -5.04 11.43
CA VAL A 123 -6.70 -4.02 11.29
C VAL A 123 -7.32 -2.67 11.57
N SER A 124 -6.76 -1.94 12.54
CA SER A 124 -7.12 -0.55 12.79
C SER A 124 -6.16 0.36 12.01
N GLN A 125 -6.69 1.11 11.04
CA GLN A 125 -5.91 2.06 10.26
C GLN A 125 -6.50 3.47 10.40
N ARG A 126 -5.62 4.46 10.55
CA ARG A 126 -6.02 5.87 10.58
C ARG A 126 -6.48 6.28 9.19
N VAL A 127 -7.72 6.78 9.10
CA VAL A 127 -8.26 7.35 7.86
C VAL A 127 -7.89 8.82 7.80
N LEU A 128 -7.13 9.21 6.77
CA LEU A 128 -6.89 10.62 6.45
C LEU A 128 -8.06 11.12 5.60
N ARG A 129 -8.62 12.27 5.96
CA ARG A 129 -9.68 12.95 5.22
C ARG A 129 -9.29 14.40 5.04
N ALA A 130 -9.68 14.99 3.92
CA ALA A 130 -9.55 16.42 3.71
C ALA A 130 -10.52 17.16 4.67
N THR A 131 -10.15 18.36 5.10
CA THR A 131 -10.89 19.12 6.13
C THR A 131 -12.30 19.52 5.70
N ASP A 132 -12.55 19.57 4.40
CA ASP A 132 -13.82 19.87 3.74
C ASP A 132 -14.71 18.64 3.50
N GLN A 133 -14.18 17.42 3.67
CA GLN A 133 -14.94 16.19 3.47
C GLN A 133 -15.78 15.83 4.69
N VAL A 134 -17.08 16.08 4.60
CA VAL A 134 -18.07 15.57 5.57
C VAL A 134 -18.33 14.08 5.29
N PRO A 135 -18.28 13.19 6.30
CA PRO A 135 -18.65 11.79 6.13
C PRO A 135 -20.08 11.66 5.59
N THR A 136 -20.27 10.94 4.47
CA THR A 136 -21.60 10.65 3.91
C THR A 136 -22.48 9.86 4.88
N PHE A 137 -21.85 9.02 5.71
CA PHE A 137 -22.54 8.19 6.69
C PHE A 137 -22.42 8.81 8.08
N GLN A 138 -23.57 9.09 8.70
CA GLN A 138 -23.64 9.40 10.12
C GLN A 138 -23.65 8.09 10.92
N PRO A 139 -22.64 7.82 11.76
CA PRO A 139 -22.64 6.61 12.56
C PRO A 139 -23.82 6.63 13.53
N GLN A 140 -24.76 5.71 13.33
CA GLN A 140 -25.83 5.44 14.28
C GLN A 140 -25.31 4.41 15.29
N PHE A 141 -25.04 4.86 16.51
CA PHE A 141 -24.64 3.97 17.62
C PHE A 141 -25.85 3.35 18.31
N ASP A 142 -26.79 2.83 17.52
CA ASP A 142 -27.94 2.11 18.05
C ASP A 142 -27.58 0.63 18.21
N LEU A 143 -27.22 0.25 19.44
CA LEU A 143 -26.88 -1.12 19.81
C LEU A 143 -28.04 -2.10 19.56
N TYR A 144 -29.27 -1.62 19.43
CA TYR A 144 -30.46 -2.44 19.28
C TYR A 144 -30.93 -2.62 17.83
N GLN A 145 -30.44 -1.81 16.88
CA GLN A 145 -30.79 -1.95 15.46
C GLN A 145 -30.34 -3.29 14.85
N ASN A 146 -29.28 -3.89 15.39
CA ASN A 146 -28.74 -5.17 14.90
C ASN A 146 -29.19 -6.40 15.70
N ASN A 147 -30.25 -6.32 16.50
CA ASN A 147 -30.70 -7.46 17.31
C ASN A 147 -31.70 -8.39 16.59
N LEU A 148 -31.58 -8.54 15.27
CA LEU A 148 -32.41 -9.50 14.50
C LEU A 148 -32.23 -10.93 15.01
N TRP A 149 -31.04 -11.28 15.52
CA TRP A 149 -30.77 -12.60 16.05
C TRP A 149 -31.50 -12.90 17.36
N ALA A 150 -31.54 -11.98 18.34
CA ALA A 150 -32.33 -12.24 19.54
C ALA A 150 -33.84 -12.23 19.25
N ILE A 151 -34.30 -11.38 18.31
CA ILE A 151 -35.70 -11.40 17.88
C ILE A 151 -36.06 -12.76 17.25
N ARG A 152 -35.22 -13.28 16.33
CA ARG A 152 -35.40 -14.61 15.73
C ARG A 152 -35.38 -15.73 16.78
N GLN A 153 -34.44 -15.69 17.71
CA GLN A 153 -34.34 -16.70 18.77
C GLN A 153 -35.55 -16.66 19.71
N ARG A 154 -36.02 -15.46 20.07
CA ARG A 154 -37.22 -15.29 20.90
C ARG A 154 -38.46 -15.82 20.19
N ALA A 155 -38.62 -15.52 18.89
CA ALA A 155 -39.71 -16.06 18.09
C ALA A 155 -39.70 -17.59 18.05
N LEU A 156 -38.51 -18.20 17.88
CA LEU A 156 -38.36 -19.66 17.91
C LEU A 156 -38.77 -20.26 19.26
N ILE A 157 -38.32 -19.68 20.38
CA ILE A 157 -38.68 -20.14 21.73
C ILE A 157 -40.19 -20.04 21.94
N CYS A 158 -40.81 -18.91 21.58
CA CYS A 158 -42.26 -18.72 21.69
C CYS A 158 -43.03 -19.74 20.85
N PHE A 159 -42.59 -20.00 19.61
CA PHE A 159 -43.18 -21.02 18.74
C PHE A 159 -43.09 -22.42 19.36
N GLN A 160 -41.92 -22.80 19.86
CA GLN A 160 -41.73 -24.09 20.53
C GLN A 160 -42.64 -24.24 21.76
N GLN A 161 -42.76 -23.20 22.58
CA GLN A 161 -43.66 -23.20 23.73
C GLN A 161 -45.13 -23.33 23.31
N ALA A 162 -45.55 -22.62 22.27
CA ALA A 162 -46.90 -22.73 21.73
C ALA A 162 -47.21 -24.15 21.24
N ALA A 163 -46.29 -24.74 20.46
CA ALA A 163 -46.42 -26.12 19.98
C ALA A 163 -46.51 -27.13 21.14
N ARG A 164 -45.68 -26.99 22.17
CA ARG A 164 -45.73 -27.83 23.39
C ARG A 164 -47.06 -27.70 24.12
N LYS A 165 -47.58 -26.46 24.27
CA LYS A 165 -48.89 -26.21 24.91
C LYS A 165 -50.01 -26.90 24.15
N VAL A 166 -50.02 -26.83 22.82
CA VAL A 166 -51.02 -27.52 21.98
C VAL A 166 -50.93 -29.03 22.14
N LEU A 167 -49.72 -29.61 22.04
CA LEU A 167 -49.53 -31.05 22.21
C LEU A 167 -50.00 -31.57 23.57
N ILE A 168 -49.70 -30.85 24.66
CA ILE A 168 -50.16 -31.21 26.00
C ILE A 168 -51.68 -31.17 26.08
N ARG A 169 -52.32 -30.10 25.57
CA ARG A 169 -53.79 -30.02 25.53
C ARG A 169 -54.40 -31.18 24.76
N CYS A 170 -53.91 -31.48 23.56
CA CYS A 170 -54.38 -32.62 22.78
C CYS A 170 -54.23 -33.96 23.51
N ARG A 171 -53.11 -34.17 24.23
CA ARG A 171 -52.90 -35.39 25.02
C ARG A 171 -53.88 -35.50 26.19
N VAL A 172 -54.11 -34.39 26.90
CA VAL A 172 -55.07 -34.33 28.01
C VAL A 172 -56.48 -34.59 27.50
N ASP A 173 -56.90 -33.93 26.41
CA ASP A 173 -58.24 -34.09 25.85
C ASP A 173 -58.52 -35.54 25.44
N ARG A 174 -57.56 -36.21 24.77
CA ARG A 174 -57.66 -37.64 24.43
C ARG A 174 -57.86 -38.50 25.68
N ARG A 175 -57.06 -38.27 26.73
CA ARG A 175 -57.18 -39.02 27.99
C ARG A 175 -58.49 -38.74 28.71
N LEU A 176 -58.96 -37.49 28.65
CA LEU A 176 -60.20 -37.06 29.27
C LEU A 176 -61.42 -37.70 28.58
N ILE A 177 -61.39 -37.86 27.26
CA ILE A 177 -62.41 -38.64 26.52
C ILE A 177 -62.45 -40.10 27.02
N LEU A 178 -61.29 -40.76 27.17
CA LEU A 178 -61.23 -42.13 27.67
C LEU A 178 -61.77 -42.24 29.10
N LEU A 179 -61.42 -41.30 29.98
CA LEU A 179 -61.92 -41.26 31.35
C LEU A 179 -63.44 -41.01 31.39
N ARG A 180 -63.96 -40.11 30.55
CA ARG A 180 -65.41 -39.87 30.44
C ARG A 180 -66.14 -41.15 30.01
N LYS A 181 -65.61 -41.89 29.03
CA LYS A 181 -66.17 -43.19 28.61
C LYS A 181 -66.15 -44.21 29.74
N LEU A 182 -65.03 -44.35 30.46
CA LEU A 182 -64.92 -45.25 31.61
C LEU A 182 -65.96 -44.92 32.69
N VAL A 183 -66.08 -43.64 33.05
CA VAL A 183 -67.06 -43.17 34.04
C VAL A 183 -68.49 -43.42 33.58
N GLN A 184 -68.79 -43.24 32.29
CA GLN A 184 -70.10 -43.57 31.72
C GLN A 184 -70.41 -45.07 31.81
N CYS A 185 -69.44 -45.95 31.49
CA CYS A 185 -69.62 -47.40 31.65
C CYS A 185 -69.90 -47.79 33.11
N MET A 186 -69.14 -47.23 34.06
CA MET A 186 -69.35 -47.48 35.49
C MET A 186 -70.70 -46.97 36.00
N ARG A 187 -71.19 -45.83 35.49
CA ARG A 187 -72.50 -45.26 35.86
C ARG A 187 -73.68 -46.02 35.24
N ALA A 188 -73.50 -46.68 34.10
CA ALA A 188 -74.52 -47.48 33.43
C ALA A 188 -74.71 -48.88 34.04
N GLY A 189 -74.07 -49.19 35.18
CA GLY A 189 -74.22 -50.48 35.88
C GLY A 189 -73.41 -51.64 35.30
N GLY A 190 -72.58 -51.40 34.28
CA GLY A 190 -71.66 -52.39 33.75
C GLY A 190 -70.35 -52.38 34.52
N ALA A 191 -70.05 -53.48 35.25
CA ALA A 191 -68.68 -53.76 35.64
C ALA A 191 -67.78 -53.70 34.38
N PRO A 192 -66.61 -53.04 34.42
CA PRO A 192 -65.77 -52.97 33.24
C PRO A 192 -65.30 -54.38 32.91
N ALA A 193 -65.91 -54.99 31.89
CA ALA A 193 -65.31 -56.15 31.24
C ALA A 193 -63.90 -55.72 30.82
N ALA A 194 -62.90 -56.45 31.31
CA ALA A 194 -61.52 -56.29 30.89
C ALA A 194 -61.49 -56.27 29.34
N PRO A 195 -60.80 -55.30 28.70
CA PRO A 195 -60.69 -55.32 27.26
C PRO A 195 -59.76 -56.47 26.88
N GLY A 196 -60.36 -57.58 26.49
CA GLY A 196 -59.64 -58.79 26.11
C GLY A 196 -60.57 -59.76 25.39
N SER A 197 -61.01 -59.40 24.18
CA SER A 197 -61.36 -60.36 23.11
C SER A 197 -61.86 -59.60 21.87
N GLY A 198 -60.92 -59.23 21.01
CA GLY A 198 -61.17 -58.71 19.68
C GLY A 198 -59.85 -58.71 18.95
N GLU A 199 -59.61 -59.78 18.18
CA GLU A 199 -58.48 -59.94 17.28
C GLU A 199 -58.41 -58.74 16.33
N ASP A 200 -57.36 -57.93 16.45
CA ASP A 200 -56.57 -57.40 15.33
C ASP A 200 -55.53 -56.38 15.84
N GLY A 201 -54.25 -56.67 15.58
CA GLY A 201 -53.12 -55.77 15.80
C GLY A 201 -52.36 -56.02 17.09
N ALA A 202 -51.37 -56.92 17.04
CA ALA A 202 -50.40 -57.17 18.10
C ALA A 202 -49.73 -55.87 18.57
N ALA A 203 -50.11 -55.38 19.75
CA ALA A 203 -49.30 -54.44 20.52
C ALA A 203 -48.25 -55.26 21.29
N GLU A 204 -47.23 -55.73 20.56
CA GLU A 204 -46.00 -56.23 21.17
C GLU A 204 -45.41 -55.12 22.05
N PRO A 205 -45.21 -55.34 23.36
CA PRO A 205 -44.43 -54.43 24.17
C PRO A 205 -42.98 -54.54 23.67
N PHE A 206 -42.52 -53.58 22.86
CA PHE A 206 -41.13 -53.49 22.42
C PHE A 206 -40.21 -53.70 23.63
N PRO A 207 -39.55 -54.86 23.79
CA PRO A 207 -38.65 -55.08 24.89
C PRO A 207 -37.35 -54.43 24.45
N LEU A 208 -37.20 -53.13 24.69
CA LEU A 208 -35.91 -52.47 24.52
C LEU A 208 -34.99 -52.99 25.62
N PRO A 209 -33.94 -53.76 25.28
CA PRO A 209 -32.97 -54.21 26.26
C PRO A 209 -32.32 -52.98 26.91
N PRO A 210 -32.07 -52.96 28.23
CA PRO A 210 -31.45 -51.83 28.92
C PRO A 210 -30.13 -51.37 28.29
N ALA A 211 -29.43 -52.27 27.60
CA ALA A 211 -28.19 -51.99 26.88
C ALA A 211 -28.35 -51.04 25.67
N LEU A 212 -29.55 -50.90 25.10
CA LEU A 212 -29.85 -50.00 23.97
C LEU A 212 -30.44 -48.65 24.41
N VAL A 213 -30.73 -48.48 25.71
CA VAL A 213 -31.15 -47.20 26.27
C VAL A 213 -29.91 -46.42 26.65
N LEU A 214 -29.45 -45.55 25.75
CA LEU A 214 -28.42 -44.57 26.09
C LEU A 214 -28.93 -43.73 27.27
N PRO A 215 -28.11 -43.46 28.29
CA PRO A 215 -28.52 -42.60 29.40
C PRO A 215 -28.85 -41.22 28.84
N PHE A 216 -30.15 -40.95 28.70
CA PHE A 216 -30.64 -39.64 28.34
C PHE A 216 -30.35 -38.72 29.53
N ARG A 217 -29.37 -37.84 29.36
CA ARG A 217 -29.11 -36.73 30.25
C ARG A 217 -29.50 -35.47 29.51
N PHE A 218 -30.37 -34.64 30.10
CA PHE A 218 -30.56 -33.29 29.59
C PHE A 218 -29.18 -32.65 29.44
N PRO A 219 -28.89 -31.92 28.34
CA PRO A 219 -27.70 -31.10 28.27
C PRO A 219 -27.65 -30.31 29.57
N PRO A 220 -26.54 -30.35 30.34
CA PRO A 220 -26.45 -29.51 31.51
C PRO A 220 -26.64 -28.09 30.99
N TYR A 221 -27.79 -27.50 31.34
CA TYR A 221 -27.91 -26.06 31.25
C TYR A 221 -26.76 -25.56 32.12
N PRO A 222 -25.90 -24.67 31.61
CA PRO A 222 -25.01 -23.96 32.51
C PRO A 222 -25.92 -23.35 33.57
N GLU A 223 -25.82 -23.85 34.81
CA GLU A 223 -26.31 -23.15 36.00
C GLU A 223 -25.94 -21.70 35.80
N GLU A 224 -26.97 -20.84 35.80
CA GLU A 224 -26.93 -19.40 35.54
C GLU A 224 -25.50 -18.88 35.64
N GLN A 225 -24.77 -18.96 34.52
CA GLN A 225 -23.45 -18.38 34.45
C GLN A 225 -23.72 -16.89 34.35
N ASP A 226 -23.72 -16.28 35.53
CA ASP A 226 -23.62 -14.86 35.79
C ASP A 226 -22.69 -14.22 34.76
N TRP A 227 -23.28 -13.76 33.66
CA TRP A 227 -22.60 -12.99 32.64
C TRP A 227 -22.25 -11.59 33.18
N GLU A 228 -22.65 -11.27 34.41
CA GLU A 228 -22.37 -10.02 35.11
C GLU A 228 -20.92 -9.88 35.61
N TRP A 229 -20.17 -10.96 35.89
CA TRP A 229 -18.80 -10.80 36.43
C TRP A 229 -17.68 -10.80 35.39
N LYS A 230 -17.90 -11.28 34.16
CA LYS A 230 -16.89 -11.16 33.09
C LYS A 230 -16.81 -9.77 32.45
N LEU A 231 -17.79 -8.89 32.71
CA LEU A 231 -17.73 -7.48 32.30
C LEU A 231 -17.19 -6.54 33.38
N LYS A 232 -17.01 -7.00 34.63
CA LYS A 232 -16.48 -6.19 35.74
C LYS A 232 -14.96 -6.31 35.96
N GLY A 233 -14.26 -7.08 35.13
CA GLY A 233 -12.80 -7.31 35.26
C GLY A 233 -11.89 -6.57 34.28
N GLN A 234 -12.41 -5.80 33.32
CA GLN A 234 -11.59 -5.07 32.33
C GLN A 234 -12.03 -3.61 32.08
N TYR A 235 -12.60 -2.97 33.10
CA TYR A 235 -12.63 -1.52 33.17
C TYR A 235 -11.71 -1.07 34.30
N THR A 236 -10.39 -1.15 34.06
CA THR A 236 -9.47 -0.25 34.74
C THR A 236 -9.79 1.15 34.25
N PHE A 237 -10.50 1.88 35.10
CA PHE A 237 -10.57 3.33 35.09
C PHE A 237 -9.15 3.87 34.84
N TYR A 238 -8.92 4.54 33.71
CA TYR A 238 -7.87 5.54 33.67
C TYR A 238 -8.34 6.65 34.62
N GLN A 239 -7.87 6.60 35.87
CA GLN A 239 -7.75 7.81 36.67
C GLN A 239 -6.82 8.73 35.89
N SER A 240 -7.43 9.68 35.19
CA SER A 240 -6.78 10.90 34.74
C SER A 240 -6.11 11.50 35.96
N THR A 241 -4.79 11.36 36.04
CA THR A 241 -3.98 12.18 36.92
C THR A 241 -3.99 13.57 36.30
N GLU A 242 -4.99 14.34 36.69
CA GLU A 242 -4.97 15.79 36.57
C GLU A 242 -3.73 16.27 37.31
N LYS A 243 -2.64 16.49 36.56
CA LYS A 243 -1.57 17.38 36.98
C LYS A 243 -2.17 18.78 36.95
N PRO A 244 -2.24 19.52 38.06
CA PRO A 244 -2.58 20.92 37.99
C PRO A 244 -1.45 21.65 37.25
N LEU A 245 -1.76 22.14 36.06
CA LEU A 245 -0.97 23.16 35.38
C LEU A 245 -1.01 24.40 36.26
N ILE A 246 0.08 24.63 37.00
CA ILE A 246 0.34 25.90 37.67
C ILE A 246 0.49 26.95 36.55
N MET A 247 -0.55 27.75 36.36
CA MET A 247 -0.45 29.03 35.65
C MET A 247 0.38 29.98 36.51
N SER A 248 1.65 30.15 36.17
CA SER A 248 2.40 31.33 36.59
C SER A 248 2.04 32.49 35.66
N PHE A 249 1.14 33.34 36.15
CA PHE A 249 1.05 34.73 35.69
C PHE A 249 2.36 35.43 36.08
N ILE A 250 3.14 35.86 35.10
CA ILE A 250 4.11 36.94 35.27
C ILE A 250 3.75 38.02 34.26
N GLY A 251 2.96 38.97 34.74
CA GLY A 251 2.96 40.32 34.21
C GLY A 251 3.75 41.21 35.14
N ARG A 252 4.87 41.73 34.65
CA ARG A 252 5.34 43.12 34.77
C ARG A 252 6.40 43.35 33.70
#